data_AF-A0A367EAJ2-F1
#
_entry.id   AF-A0A367EAJ2-F1
#
_cell.length_a   1.000
_cell.length_b   1.000
_cell.length_c   1.000
_cell.angle_alpha   90.00
_cell.angle_beta   90.00
_cell.angle_gamma   90.00
#
_symmetry.space_group_name_H-M   'P 1'
#
loop_
_entity.id
_entity.type
_entity.pdbx_description
1 polymer ?
#
loop_
_entity_poly.entity_id
_entity_poly.type
_entity_poly.pdbx_seq_one_letter_code
_entity_poly.pdbx_strand_id
1 'polypeptide(L)'
;MKRRRKRALLAAPLVAAVFAGTTGVTSGTEQTPVTGPPPGAAAWRADHSLGRTLPDPATAGPERVATFFAELDEEERGTLVRRHPLTVGNLDGVPPDLRYQANRVALKRERTRVRRLAHAPSGTREDHGRARERAERYGELLAPGRQILAFDPRGRGQIAEVYGDLVHAARTAVVVPGSDTDLHTFDDDGANRYGRPAGMAESLRAGMARRVPRARVAVIAWVGYTTPVGLGTDAATGRLAEAGAPRLTRFLHGLTRTGVATPAVLCHSYGSVVCGRAAPGLDGEDATGLLVFGSPGMRAGSVAALHTGVPVWAARAPGDWIARVPHVEFLGLGHGADPTDAAFGARVVTADRAEGHSGYLRPGTDSRANFAAIAVGAYESVRCAPSSRECADAG
;
A
#
# COMPACT_ATOMS: atom_id res chain seq x y z
N MET A 1 27.20 -48.20 -46.64
CA MET A 1 26.67 -48.82 -45.40
C MET A 1 26.75 -47.82 -44.25
N LYS A 2 25.62 -47.65 -43.51
CA LYS A 2 25.43 -47.04 -42.16
C LYS A 2 25.74 -45.53 -42.00
N ARG A 3 24.75 -44.61 -41.94
CA ARG A 3 23.95 -44.14 -40.76
C ARG A 3 24.84 -43.86 -39.52
N ARG A 4 24.82 -42.71 -38.81
CA ARG A 4 23.68 -41.94 -38.23
C ARG A 4 24.17 -40.68 -37.47
N ARG A 5 23.41 -39.58 -37.59
CA ARG A 5 22.94 -38.59 -36.57
C ARG A 5 23.89 -37.77 -35.65
N LYS A 6 23.77 -36.44 -35.81
CA LYS A 6 23.61 -35.34 -34.82
C LYS A 6 24.00 -35.60 -33.35
N ARG A 7 24.74 -34.65 -32.77
CA ARG A 7 24.32 -33.89 -31.56
C ARG A 7 25.23 -32.69 -31.27
N ALA A 8 24.61 -31.52 -31.20
CA ALA A 8 25.11 -30.36 -30.50
C ALA A 8 25.24 -30.68 -29.01
N LEU A 9 26.34 -30.27 -28.38
CA LEU A 9 26.50 -30.29 -26.93
C LEU A 9 26.42 -28.85 -26.43
N LEU A 10 25.28 -28.56 -25.80
CA LEU A 10 25.05 -27.44 -24.91
C LEU A 10 25.94 -27.65 -23.66
N ALA A 11 26.75 -26.66 -23.33
CA ALA A 11 27.37 -26.54 -22.03
C ALA A 11 26.49 -25.63 -21.16
N ALA A 12 25.81 -26.22 -20.17
CA ALA A 12 25.21 -25.48 -19.07
C ALA A 12 26.12 -25.64 -17.84
N PRO A 13 26.51 -24.57 -17.13
CA PRO A 13 27.12 -24.74 -15.83
C PRO A 13 26.01 -24.93 -14.79
N LEU A 14 26.00 -26.13 -14.20
CA LEU A 14 25.40 -26.42 -12.92
C LEU A 14 26.12 -25.57 -11.86
N VAL A 15 25.45 -24.57 -11.29
CA VAL A 15 25.94 -23.92 -10.06
C VAL A 15 25.18 -24.52 -8.90
N ALA A 16 25.73 -25.61 -8.37
CA ALA A 16 25.45 -26.07 -7.02
C ALA A 16 26.59 -25.57 -6.12
N ALA A 17 26.28 -24.65 -5.20
CA ALA A 17 27.19 -24.32 -4.10
C ALA A 17 26.42 -23.95 -2.81
N VAL A 18 26.34 -24.97 -1.95
CA VAL A 18 26.48 -24.96 -0.48
C VAL A 18 25.49 -24.13 0.35
N PHE A 19 24.36 -24.75 0.71
CA PHE A 19 23.77 -24.60 2.04
C PHE A 19 24.21 -25.82 2.87
N ALA A 20 25.38 -25.74 3.50
CA ALA A 20 25.77 -26.69 4.53
C ALA A 20 25.15 -26.23 5.85
N GLY A 21 24.23 -27.04 6.36
CA GLY A 21 23.46 -26.76 7.55
C GLY A 21 24.28 -26.81 8.84
N THR A 22 24.05 -25.82 9.69
CA THR A 22 23.88 -26.10 11.12
C THR A 22 22.43 -26.50 11.32
N THR A 23 22.18 -27.73 11.74
CA THR A 23 20.87 -28.21 12.21
C THR A 23 20.52 -27.51 13.52
N GLY A 24 20.09 -26.26 13.41
CA GLY A 24 19.21 -25.60 14.36
C GLY A 24 17.91 -25.36 13.62
N VAL A 25 16.77 -25.71 14.22
CA VAL A 25 15.46 -25.34 13.70
C VAL A 25 15.43 -23.81 13.61
N THR A 26 15.67 -23.26 12.43
CA THR A 26 15.40 -21.85 12.18
C THR A 26 13.90 -21.76 11.92
N SER A 27 13.15 -21.47 12.96
CA SER A 27 11.78 -20.98 12.85
C SER A 27 11.83 -19.63 12.13
N GLY A 28 11.98 -19.65 10.80
CA GLY A 28 12.21 -18.46 9.98
C GLY A 28 10.92 -17.65 9.81
N THR A 29 10.86 -16.50 10.48
CA THR A 29 10.26 -15.16 10.16
C THR A 29 9.20 -14.95 9.06
N GLU A 30 8.54 -15.97 8.51
CA GLU A 30 7.46 -15.79 7.53
C GLU A 30 6.26 -15.10 8.17
N GLN A 31 5.78 -14.05 7.50
CA GLN A 31 4.65 -13.28 7.98
C GLN A 31 3.34 -13.96 7.58
N THR A 32 2.46 -14.17 8.55
CA THR A 32 1.08 -14.56 8.27
C THR A 32 0.32 -13.32 7.79
N PRO A 33 -0.24 -13.30 6.56
CA PRO A 33 -0.95 -12.15 6.08
C PRO A 33 -2.24 -11.98 6.89
N VAL A 34 -2.51 -10.77 7.35
CA VAL A 34 -3.78 -10.42 7.98
C VAL A 34 -4.84 -10.40 6.88
N THR A 35 -5.57 -11.51 6.78
CA THR A 35 -6.67 -11.71 5.82
C THR A 35 -8.01 -11.74 6.53
N GLY A 36 -9.09 -11.66 5.75
CA GLY A 36 -10.46 -11.71 6.25
C GLY A 36 -11.01 -10.35 6.69
N PRO A 37 -12.22 -10.34 7.28
CA PRO A 37 -12.96 -9.12 7.59
C PRO A 37 -12.27 -8.29 8.68
N PRO A 38 -12.63 -7.00 8.80
CA PRO A 38 -12.07 -6.12 9.82
C PRO A 38 -12.36 -6.63 11.25
N PRO A 39 -11.53 -6.23 12.24
CA PRO A 39 -11.78 -6.59 13.63
C PRO A 39 -13.16 -6.11 14.09
N GLY A 40 -13.85 -6.95 14.86
CA GLY A 40 -15.22 -6.69 15.32
C GLY A 40 -16.33 -7.14 14.36
N ALA A 41 -16.01 -7.68 13.18
CA ALA A 41 -17.03 -8.07 12.18
C ALA A 41 -18.05 -9.11 12.68
N ALA A 42 -17.70 -9.97 13.65
CA ALA A 42 -18.66 -10.89 14.27
C ALA A 42 -19.69 -10.14 15.13
N ALA A 43 -19.24 -9.19 15.95
CA ALA A 43 -20.12 -8.35 16.77
C ALA A 43 -20.99 -7.43 15.91
N TRP A 44 -20.45 -6.91 14.81
CA TRP A 44 -21.19 -6.16 13.80
C TRP A 44 -22.34 -6.99 13.21
N ARG A 45 -22.06 -8.21 12.72
CA ARG A 45 -23.10 -9.08 12.12
C ARG A 45 -24.19 -9.49 13.12
N ALA A 46 -23.87 -9.55 14.41
CA ALA A 46 -24.82 -9.87 15.47
C ALA A 46 -25.61 -8.65 15.97
N ASP A 47 -25.35 -7.45 15.46
CA ASP A 47 -25.99 -6.23 15.93
C ASP A 47 -27.30 -5.95 15.18
N HIS A 48 -28.39 -5.85 15.94
CA HIS A 48 -29.73 -5.52 15.44
C HIS A 48 -30.27 -4.20 16.03
N SER A 49 -29.41 -3.38 16.65
CA SER A 49 -29.79 -2.16 17.37
C SER A 49 -30.47 -1.09 16.49
N LEU A 50 -30.24 -1.12 15.18
CA LEU A 50 -30.89 -0.21 14.23
C LEU A 50 -32.18 -0.79 13.61
N GLY A 51 -32.65 -1.95 14.09
CA GLY A 51 -33.84 -2.62 13.54
C GLY A 51 -33.68 -3.09 12.08
N ARG A 52 -32.47 -3.08 11.53
CA ARG A 52 -32.15 -3.45 10.14
C ARG A 52 -30.85 -4.26 10.06
N THR A 53 -30.72 -5.09 9.02
CA THR A 53 -29.53 -5.91 8.80
C THR A 53 -28.36 -5.05 8.35
N LEU A 54 -27.24 -5.12 9.08
CA LEU A 54 -26.02 -4.42 8.70
C LEU A 54 -25.30 -5.15 7.54
N PRO A 55 -24.63 -4.43 6.61
CA PRO A 55 -23.91 -5.05 5.51
C PRO A 55 -22.75 -5.92 6.02
N ASP A 56 -22.66 -7.17 5.56
CA ASP A 56 -21.64 -8.11 6.02
C ASP A 56 -20.23 -7.64 5.59
N PRO A 57 -19.30 -7.37 6.54
CA PRO A 57 -17.95 -6.91 6.21
C PRO A 57 -17.11 -7.89 5.39
N ALA A 58 -17.49 -9.16 5.32
CA ALA A 58 -16.79 -10.17 4.53
C ALA A 58 -17.27 -10.25 3.07
N THR A 59 -18.53 -9.89 2.78
CA THR A 59 -19.17 -10.17 1.48
C THR A 59 -19.82 -8.96 0.83
N ALA A 60 -20.22 -7.93 1.58
CA ALA A 60 -20.83 -6.74 1.02
C ALA A 60 -19.81 -5.90 0.25
N GLY A 61 -20.08 -5.59 -1.01
CA GLY A 61 -19.27 -4.66 -1.82
C GLY A 61 -19.26 -3.24 -1.24
N PRO A 62 -18.24 -2.42 -1.56
CA PRO A 62 -18.16 -1.05 -1.07
C PRO A 62 -19.33 -0.17 -1.51
N GLU A 63 -19.97 -0.45 -2.64
CA GLU A 63 -21.15 0.28 -3.12
C GLU A 63 -22.33 0.08 -2.16
N ARG A 64 -22.55 -1.16 -1.71
CA ARG A 64 -23.63 -1.52 -0.81
C ARG A 64 -23.41 -0.91 0.57
N VAL A 65 -22.15 -0.88 1.02
CA VAL A 65 -21.77 -0.20 2.26
C VAL A 65 -22.03 1.30 2.14
N ALA A 66 -21.63 1.94 1.04
CA ALA A 66 -21.83 3.37 0.82
C ALA A 66 -23.31 3.75 0.83
N THR A 67 -24.14 3.01 0.08
CA THR A 67 -25.61 3.21 0.06
C THR A 67 -26.20 3.05 1.46
N PHE A 68 -25.82 1.99 2.19
CA PHE A 68 -26.31 1.76 3.54
C PHE A 68 -26.00 2.94 4.47
N PHE A 69 -24.76 3.46 4.47
CA PHE A 69 -24.40 4.60 5.32
C PHE A 69 -25.03 5.92 4.87
N ALA A 70 -25.32 6.08 3.58
CA ALA A 70 -26.02 7.25 3.05
C ALA A 70 -27.47 7.33 3.56
N GLU A 71 -28.14 6.18 3.75
CA GLU A 71 -29.52 6.09 4.26
C GLU A 71 -29.66 6.31 5.78
N LEU A 72 -28.57 6.13 6.54
CA LEU A 72 -28.59 6.34 7.99
C LEU A 72 -28.66 7.82 8.35
N ASP A 73 -29.41 8.14 9.40
CA ASP A 73 -29.35 9.47 10.02
C ASP A 73 -28.08 9.64 10.89
N GLU A 74 -27.90 10.84 11.46
CA GLU A 74 -26.73 11.17 12.28
C GLU A 74 -26.66 10.34 13.58
N GLU A 75 -27.80 10.04 14.20
CA GLU A 75 -27.86 9.27 15.44
C GLU A 75 -27.49 7.81 15.19
N GLU A 76 -28.00 7.22 14.12
CA GLU A 76 -27.70 5.85 13.69
C GLU A 76 -26.22 5.70 13.32
N ARG A 77 -25.67 6.64 12.53
CA ARG A 77 -24.24 6.69 12.21
C ARG A 77 -23.39 6.79 13.48
N GLY A 78 -23.75 7.71 14.39
CA GLY A 78 -23.07 7.88 15.67
C GLY A 78 -23.13 6.63 16.54
N THR A 79 -24.25 5.90 16.51
CA THR A 79 -24.43 4.63 17.22
C THR A 79 -23.48 3.57 16.70
N LEU A 80 -23.37 3.38 15.37
CA LEU A 80 -22.43 2.43 14.79
C LEU A 80 -20.97 2.80 15.05
N VAL A 81 -20.61 4.09 14.95
CA VAL A 81 -19.27 4.60 15.29
C VAL A 81 -18.89 4.26 16.73
N ARG A 82 -19.81 4.43 17.68
CA ARG A 82 -19.57 4.11 19.10
C ARG A 82 -19.56 2.60 19.36
N ARG A 83 -20.44 1.82 18.75
CA ARG A 83 -20.59 0.39 19.05
C ARG A 83 -19.50 -0.44 18.35
N HIS A 84 -19.21 -0.14 17.09
CA HIS A 84 -18.33 -0.93 16.22
C HIS A 84 -17.18 -0.11 15.60
N PRO A 85 -16.40 0.65 16.38
CA PRO A 85 -15.41 1.58 15.83
C PRO A 85 -14.35 0.90 14.96
N LEU A 86 -13.91 -0.31 15.34
CA LEU A 86 -12.94 -1.10 14.57
C LEU A 86 -13.51 -1.64 13.25
N THR A 87 -14.82 -1.85 13.16
CA THR A 87 -15.46 -2.28 11.90
C THR A 87 -15.75 -1.06 11.02
N VAL A 88 -16.44 -0.05 11.55
CA VAL A 88 -16.78 1.19 10.81
C VAL A 88 -15.52 1.87 10.27
N GLY A 89 -14.45 1.95 11.06
CA GLY A 89 -13.20 2.58 10.66
C GLY A 89 -12.43 1.84 9.56
N ASN A 90 -12.72 0.57 9.31
CA ASN A 90 -12.01 -0.26 8.32
C ASN A 90 -12.90 -0.77 7.19
N LEU A 91 -14.18 -0.43 7.18
CA LEU A 91 -15.13 -0.91 6.18
C LEU A 91 -15.11 0.02 4.97
N ASP A 92 -14.62 -0.48 3.84
CA ASP A 92 -14.59 0.27 2.58
C ASP A 92 -16.01 0.55 2.09
N GLY A 93 -16.25 1.79 1.66
CA GLY A 93 -17.58 2.35 1.38
C GLY A 93 -18.15 3.23 2.51
N VAL A 94 -17.58 3.19 3.72
CA VAL A 94 -17.96 4.14 4.78
C VAL A 94 -17.37 5.53 4.49
N PRO A 95 -18.17 6.62 4.57
CA PRO A 95 -17.67 7.98 4.38
C PRO A 95 -16.42 8.31 5.22
N PRO A 96 -15.41 9.02 4.67
CA PRO A 96 -14.15 9.29 5.36
C PRO A 96 -14.31 9.90 6.76
N ASP A 97 -15.23 10.85 6.94
CA ASP A 97 -15.44 11.51 8.24
C ASP A 97 -15.89 10.53 9.33
N LEU A 98 -16.77 9.59 8.98
CA LEU A 98 -17.19 8.54 9.92
C LEU A 98 -16.05 7.58 10.22
N ARG A 99 -15.19 7.28 9.23
CA ARG A 99 -13.99 6.45 9.44
C ARG A 99 -13.00 7.14 10.38
N TYR A 100 -12.77 8.45 10.23
CA TYR A 100 -11.91 9.22 11.15
C TYR A 100 -12.45 9.20 12.59
N GLN A 101 -13.77 9.41 12.75
CA GLN A 101 -14.42 9.36 14.06
C GLN A 101 -14.31 7.97 14.69
N ALA A 102 -14.62 6.92 13.92
CA ALA A 102 -14.56 5.54 14.36
C ALA A 102 -13.15 5.12 14.74
N ASN A 103 -12.14 5.41 13.91
CA ASN A 103 -10.75 5.07 14.21
C ASN A 103 -10.21 5.84 15.42
N ARG A 104 -10.62 7.08 15.64
CA ARG A 104 -10.29 7.82 16.89
C ARG A 104 -10.89 7.16 18.12
N VAL A 105 -12.11 6.61 18.04
CA VAL A 105 -12.71 5.82 19.14
C VAL A 105 -11.97 4.48 19.30
N ALA A 106 -11.66 3.79 18.20
CA ALA A 106 -10.94 2.52 18.21
C ALA A 106 -9.56 2.66 18.86
N LEU A 107 -8.77 3.66 18.44
CA LEU A 107 -7.44 3.95 19.00
C LEU A 107 -7.51 4.24 20.51
N LYS A 108 -8.50 5.03 20.97
CA LYS A 108 -8.68 5.29 22.41
C LYS A 108 -8.99 4.00 23.17
N ARG A 109 -9.88 3.15 22.65
CA ARG A 109 -10.23 1.87 23.29
C ARG A 109 -9.06 0.90 23.32
N GLU A 110 -8.36 0.75 22.21
CA GLU A 110 -7.19 -0.11 22.12
C GLU A 110 -6.06 0.39 23.00
N ARG A 111 -5.79 1.70 23.05
CA ARG A 111 -4.81 2.31 23.96
C ARG A 111 -5.12 1.98 25.42
N THR A 112 -6.37 2.12 25.85
CA THR A 112 -6.79 1.75 27.21
C THR A 112 -6.62 0.25 27.45
N ARG A 113 -6.98 -0.59 26.47
CA ARG A 113 -6.83 -2.05 26.57
C ARG A 113 -5.36 -2.45 26.75
N VAL A 114 -4.46 -1.95 25.91
CA VAL A 114 -3.03 -2.29 25.99
C VAL A 114 -2.35 -1.68 27.21
N ARG A 115 -2.79 -0.50 27.69
CA ARG A 115 -2.33 0.04 28.99
C ARG A 115 -2.67 -0.87 30.17
N ARG A 116 -3.86 -1.47 30.18
CA ARG A 116 -4.22 -2.45 31.21
C ARG A 116 -3.33 -3.69 31.12
N LEU A 117 -3.07 -4.20 29.92
CA LEU A 117 -2.17 -5.34 29.71
C LEU A 117 -0.73 -5.04 30.16
N ALA A 118 -0.25 -3.81 29.96
CA ALA A 118 1.07 -3.38 30.40
C ALA A 118 1.27 -3.39 31.93
N HIS A 119 0.18 -3.42 32.71
CA HIS A 119 0.18 -3.43 34.17
C HIS A 119 -0.56 -4.66 34.73
N ALA A 120 -0.89 -5.64 33.89
CA ALA A 120 -1.57 -6.84 34.33
C ALA A 120 -0.64 -7.70 35.19
N PRO A 121 -1.13 -8.35 36.26
CA PRO A 121 -0.34 -9.31 37.04
C PRO A 121 0.13 -10.51 36.21
N SER A 122 -0.61 -10.85 35.15
CA SER A 122 -0.27 -11.89 34.19
C SER A 122 0.57 -11.35 33.04
N GLY A 123 1.36 -12.23 32.42
CA GLY A 123 2.21 -11.92 31.25
C GLY A 123 3.69 -11.78 31.61
N THR A 124 4.53 -11.87 30.58
CA THR A 124 5.98 -11.70 30.73
C THR A 124 6.38 -10.22 30.74
N ARG A 125 7.60 -9.92 31.20
CA ARG A 125 8.17 -8.56 31.10
C ARG A 125 8.18 -8.05 29.65
N GLU A 126 8.41 -8.94 28.69
CA GLU A 126 8.40 -8.64 27.26
C GLU A 126 6.99 -8.31 26.76
N ASP A 127 5.97 -9.07 27.20
CA ASP A 127 4.57 -8.76 26.89
C ASP A 127 4.17 -7.39 27.41
N HIS A 128 4.57 -7.06 28.64
CA HIS A 128 4.30 -5.76 29.23
C HIS A 128 5.03 -4.65 28.48
N GLY A 129 6.28 -4.87 28.06
CA GLY A 129 7.06 -3.96 27.22
C GLY A 129 6.34 -3.64 25.91
N ARG A 130 5.98 -4.67 25.13
CA ARG A 130 5.20 -4.53 23.88
C ARG A 130 3.87 -3.79 24.09
N ALA A 131 3.21 -4.04 25.22
CA ALA A 131 1.96 -3.38 25.54
C ALA A 131 2.14 -1.87 25.84
N ARG A 132 3.26 -1.47 26.46
CA ARG A 132 3.62 -0.05 26.66
C ARG A 132 3.94 0.63 25.33
N GLU A 133 4.78 0.02 24.49
CA GLU A 133 5.12 0.54 23.16
C GLU A 133 3.87 0.76 22.29
N ARG A 134 2.93 -0.20 22.30
CA ARG A 134 1.63 -0.03 21.62
C ARG A 134 0.81 1.11 22.22
N ALA A 135 0.80 1.27 23.54
CA ALA A 135 0.07 2.35 24.21
C ALA A 135 0.60 3.75 23.86
N GLU A 136 1.92 3.86 23.72
CA GLU A 136 2.61 5.07 23.28
C GLU A 136 2.30 5.35 21.82
N ARG A 137 2.47 4.35 20.95
CA ARG A 137 2.17 4.48 19.52
C ARG A 137 0.72 4.89 19.25
N TYR A 138 -0.25 4.27 19.91
CA TYR A 138 -1.65 4.69 19.78
C TYR A 138 -1.90 6.09 20.36
N GLY A 139 -1.08 6.56 21.29
CA GLY A 139 -1.07 7.94 21.76
C GLY A 139 -0.62 8.93 20.70
N GLU A 140 0.44 8.61 19.97
CA GLU A 140 0.96 9.41 18.84
C GLU A 140 -0.05 9.48 17.69
N LEU A 141 -0.69 8.36 17.36
CA LEU A 141 -1.77 8.32 16.34
C LEU A 141 -3.00 9.14 16.75
N LEU A 142 -3.18 9.43 18.04
CA LEU A 142 -4.25 10.28 18.57
C LEU A 142 -3.85 11.75 18.69
N ALA A 143 -2.64 12.13 18.27
CA ALA A 143 -2.21 13.53 18.27
C ALA A 143 -3.16 14.39 17.42
N PRO A 144 -3.43 15.66 17.82
CA PRO A 144 -4.28 16.56 17.04
C PRO A 144 -3.79 16.70 15.59
N GLY A 145 -4.73 16.76 14.65
CA GLY A 145 -4.45 16.94 13.23
C GLY A 145 -4.22 15.65 12.44
N ARG A 146 -4.04 14.50 13.09
CA ARG A 146 -3.95 13.20 12.40
C ARG A 146 -5.32 12.70 11.94
N GLN A 147 -5.39 12.25 10.69
CA GLN A 147 -6.62 11.78 10.05
C GLN A 147 -6.53 10.30 9.69
N ILE A 148 -6.76 9.43 10.69
CA ILE A 148 -6.63 7.99 10.54
C ILE A 148 -7.85 7.39 9.84
N LEU A 149 -7.69 7.03 8.57
CA LEU A 149 -8.73 6.46 7.71
C LEU A 149 -8.94 4.97 7.94
N ALA A 150 -7.89 4.23 8.30
CA ALA A 150 -7.98 2.81 8.64
C ALA A 150 -7.03 2.49 9.81
N PHE A 151 -7.43 1.58 10.69
CA PHE A 151 -6.64 1.14 11.83
C PHE A 151 -7.01 -0.31 12.21
N ASP A 152 -6.09 -1.23 11.98
CA ASP A 152 -6.22 -2.62 12.40
C ASP A 152 -5.05 -2.99 13.32
N PRO A 153 -5.28 -3.26 14.61
CA PRO A 153 -4.22 -3.59 15.56
C PRO A 153 -3.72 -5.04 15.48
N ARG A 154 -4.28 -5.89 14.60
CA ARG A 154 -3.89 -7.29 14.48
C ARG A 154 -2.47 -7.43 13.89
N GLY A 155 -1.73 -8.43 14.36
CA GLY A 155 -0.37 -8.69 13.93
C GLY A 155 0.57 -7.51 14.21
N ARG A 156 1.32 -7.09 13.18
CA ARG A 156 2.18 -5.89 13.20
C ARG A 156 1.41 -4.58 13.02
N GLY A 157 0.11 -4.67 12.76
CA GLY A 157 -0.78 -3.55 12.55
C GLY A 157 -0.81 -3.05 11.12
N GLN A 158 -2.00 -2.62 10.69
CA GLN A 158 -2.24 -1.95 9.41
C GLN A 158 -2.87 -0.58 9.67
N ILE A 159 -2.51 0.40 8.87
CA ILE A 159 -2.92 1.79 9.04
C ILE A 159 -3.04 2.50 7.69
N ALA A 160 -4.04 3.36 7.57
CA ALA A 160 -4.08 4.35 6.49
C ALA A 160 -4.31 5.74 7.09
N GLU A 161 -3.50 6.70 6.69
CA GLU A 161 -3.63 8.10 7.11
C GLU A 161 -3.75 9.03 5.92
N VAL A 162 -4.55 10.08 6.11
CA VAL A 162 -4.81 11.11 5.11
C VAL A 162 -4.04 12.37 5.43
N TYR A 163 -3.42 12.93 4.39
CA TYR A 163 -2.74 14.21 4.40
C TYR A 163 -3.50 15.18 3.50
N GLY A 164 -4.22 16.12 4.12
CA GLY A 164 -5.10 17.09 3.44
C GLY A 164 -6.58 16.77 3.63
N ASP A 165 -7.43 17.55 2.97
CA ASP A 165 -8.87 17.41 3.06
C ASP A 165 -9.35 16.42 1.99
N LEU A 166 -9.49 15.14 2.35
CA LEU A 166 -9.87 14.08 1.41
C LEU A 166 -11.27 14.26 0.83
N VAL A 167 -12.22 14.70 1.66
CA VAL A 167 -13.63 14.83 1.27
C VAL A 167 -13.79 15.90 0.19
N HIS A 168 -13.02 16.98 0.26
CA HIS A 168 -13.11 18.09 -0.68
C HIS A 168 -11.93 18.19 -1.66
N ALA A 169 -11.05 17.19 -1.72
CA ALA A 169 -9.92 17.19 -2.64
C ALA A 169 -10.39 16.97 -4.09
N ALA A 170 -9.96 17.85 -4.98
CA ALA A 170 -10.18 17.70 -6.43
C ALA A 170 -9.15 16.76 -7.06
N ARG A 171 -7.98 16.58 -6.42
CA ARG A 171 -6.93 15.64 -6.83
C ARG A 171 -6.48 14.81 -5.63
N THR A 172 -6.46 13.51 -5.80
CA THR A 172 -6.12 12.56 -4.75
C THR A 172 -5.01 11.63 -5.21
N ALA A 173 -4.23 11.12 -4.27
CA ALA A 173 -3.27 10.06 -4.54
C ALA A 173 -3.21 9.07 -3.38
N VAL A 174 -2.86 7.83 -3.68
CA VAL A 174 -2.64 6.76 -2.69
C VAL A 174 -1.20 6.28 -2.81
N VAL A 175 -0.46 6.28 -1.71
CA VAL A 175 0.89 5.71 -1.61
C VAL A 175 0.79 4.31 -1.01
N VAL A 176 1.24 3.31 -1.76
CA VAL A 176 1.37 1.91 -1.36
C VAL A 176 2.85 1.62 -1.10
N PRO A 177 3.27 1.43 0.15
CA PRO A 177 4.68 1.27 0.49
C PRO A 177 5.17 -0.16 0.30
N GLY A 178 6.47 -0.38 0.51
CA GLY A 178 7.12 -1.68 0.42
C GLY A 178 7.35 -2.36 1.79
N SER A 179 8.39 -3.19 1.84
CA SER A 179 8.82 -3.95 3.02
C SER A 179 9.09 -3.07 4.25
N ASP A 180 9.17 -3.71 5.42
CA ASP A 180 9.52 -3.08 6.70
C ASP A 180 8.60 -1.92 7.11
N THR A 181 7.37 -1.94 6.60
CA THR A 181 6.35 -0.93 6.87
C THR A 181 5.18 -1.57 7.62
N ASP A 182 4.88 -1.06 8.81
CA ASP A 182 3.70 -1.45 9.57
C ASP A 182 3.19 -0.25 10.38
N LEU A 183 2.27 -0.49 11.30
CA LEU A 183 1.72 0.56 12.16
C LEU A 183 2.80 1.30 12.99
N HIS A 184 3.85 0.61 13.40
CA HIS A 184 4.94 1.13 14.23
C HIS A 184 6.01 1.86 13.41
N THR A 185 6.27 1.42 12.18
CA THR A 185 7.27 2.04 11.28
C THR A 185 6.67 2.98 10.23
N PHE A 186 5.39 3.35 10.39
CA PHE A 186 4.64 4.20 9.47
C PHE A 186 5.18 5.64 9.35
N ASP A 187 5.74 6.15 10.45
CA ASP A 187 6.34 7.49 10.57
C ASP A 187 7.81 7.37 10.97
N ASP A 188 8.62 8.36 10.62
CA ASP A 188 9.99 8.55 11.15
C ASP A 188 10.34 10.04 11.09
N ASP A 189 10.85 10.59 12.18
CA ASP A 189 11.31 11.98 12.27
C ASP A 189 12.81 12.11 11.97
N GLY A 190 13.51 10.98 11.77
CA GLY A 190 14.93 10.92 11.46
C GLY A 190 15.26 11.02 9.97
N ALA A 191 16.49 10.60 9.64
CA ALA A 191 17.05 10.71 8.30
C ALA A 191 16.28 9.91 7.22
N ASN A 192 15.49 8.90 7.61
CA ASN A 192 14.71 8.07 6.70
C ASN A 192 13.22 8.48 6.60
N ARG A 193 12.85 9.69 7.08
CA ARG A 193 11.48 10.23 6.98
C ARG A 193 10.80 10.01 5.63
N TYR A 194 11.48 10.32 4.53
CA TYR A 194 10.93 10.21 3.17
C TYR A 194 10.93 8.78 2.61
N GLY A 195 11.55 7.84 3.33
CA GLY A 195 11.41 6.40 3.12
C GLY A 195 10.25 5.78 3.89
N ARG A 196 9.55 6.56 4.73
CA ARG A 196 8.36 6.10 5.45
C ARG A 196 7.07 6.60 4.79
N PRO A 197 5.97 5.85 4.89
CA PRO A 197 4.69 6.21 4.25
C PRO A 197 4.22 7.64 4.55
N ALA A 198 4.33 8.08 5.81
CA ALA A 198 3.93 9.43 6.20
C ALA A 198 4.71 10.52 5.48
N GLY A 199 6.05 10.46 5.53
CA GLY A 199 6.90 11.43 4.85
C GLY A 199 6.76 11.39 3.33
N MET A 200 6.53 10.20 2.75
CA MET A 200 6.19 10.05 1.33
C MET A 200 4.91 10.82 0.98
N ALA A 201 3.82 10.61 1.73
CA ALA A 201 2.54 11.23 1.46
C ALA A 201 2.57 12.75 1.68
N GLU A 202 3.21 13.24 2.74
CA GLU A 202 3.40 14.67 3.00
C GLU A 202 4.16 15.35 1.86
N SER A 203 5.29 14.76 1.45
CA SER A 203 6.13 15.33 0.41
C SER A 203 5.44 15.32 -0.96
N LEU A 204 4.73 14.23 -1.28
CA LEU A 204 3.92 14.13 -2.49
C LEU A 204 2.81 15.18 -2.50
N ARG A 205 2.04 15.30 -1.41
CA ARG A 205 0.98 16.30 -1.27
C ARG A 205 1.51 17.71 -1.50
N ALA A 206 2.66 18.04 -0.89
CA ALA A 206 3.31 19.33 -1.10
C ALA A 206 3.74 19.53 -2.57
N GLY A 207 4.15 18.46 -3.25
CA GLY A 207 4.38 18.42 -4.70
C GLY A 207 3.12 18.76 -5.50
N MET A 208 2.04 18.04 -5.25
CA MET A 208 0.75 18.21 -5.93
C MET A 208 0.21 19.63 -5.72
N ALA A 209 0.22 20.14 -4.49
CA ALA A 209 -0.28 21.48 -4.17
C ALA A 209 0.46 22.59 -4.91
N ARG A 210 1.79 22.47 -5.10
CA ARG A 210 2.56 23.43 -5.90
C ARG A 210 2.20 23.38 -7.38
N ARG A 211 1.78 22.22 -7.89
CA ARG A 211 1.43 22.03 -9.31
C ARG A 211 0.06 22.58 -9.65
N VAL A 212 -0.90 22.46 -8.72
CA VAL A 212 -2.28 22.93 -8.88
C VAL A 212 -2.68 23.85 -7.73
N PRO A 213 -2.11 25.07 -7.61
CA PRO A 213 -2.30 25.95 -6.45
C PRO A 213 -3.76 26.40 -6.22
N ARG A 214 -4.63 26.24 -7.22
CA ARG A 214 -6.06 26.56 -7.13
C ARG A 214 -6.95 25.36 -6.79
N ALA A 215 -6.39 24.15 -6.72
CA ALA A 215 -7.13 22.92 -6.43
C ALA A 215 -6.75 22.38 -5.05
N ARG A 216 -7.73 21.81 -4.34
CA ARG A 216 -7.46 21.08 -3.10
C ARG A 216 -6.89 19.71 -3.44
N VAL A 217 -5.86 19.30 -2.72
CA VAL A 217 -5.19 18.01 -2.90
C VAL A 217 -5.12 17.24 -1.59
N ALA A 218 -5.27 15.92 -1.68
CA ALA A 218 -5.09 15.00 -0.57
C ALA A 218 -4.26 13.78 -0.98
N VAL A 219 -3.48 13.25 -0.05
CA VAL A 219 -2.72 12.01 -0.25
C VAL A 219 -3.00 11.05 0.88
N ILE A 220 -3.22 9.78 0.56
CA ILE A 220 -3.41 8.72 1.53
C ILE A 220 -2.15 7.86 1.55
N ALA A 221 -1.50 7.75 2.71
CA ALA A 221 -0.48 6.71 2.92
C ALA A 221 -1.19 5.44 3.39
N TRP A 222 -1.14 4.37 2.59
CA TRP A 222 -1.94 3.15 2.80
C TRP A 222 -1.05 1.95 3.11
N VAL A 223 -0.95 1.59 4.39
CA VAL A 223 -0.37 0.32 4.87
C VAL A 223 -1.50 -0.64 5.21
N GLY A 224 -2.29 -1.00 4.18
CA GLY A 224 -3.48 -1.85 4.34
C GLY A 224 -3.24 -3.34 4.11
N TYR A 225 -1.98 -3.77 3.99
CA TYR A 225 -1.59 -5.17 3.80
C TYR A 225 -0.43 -5.55 4.72
N THR A 226 -0.18 -6.84 4.91
CA THR A 226 0.99 -7.31 5.67
C THR A 226 2.22 -7.23 4.77
N THR A 227 3.20 -6.41 5.13
CA THR A 227 4.43 -6.27 4.36
C THR A 227 5.45 -7.34 4.72
N PRO A 228 6.40 -7.66 3.82
CA PRO A 228 7.58 -8.43 4.20
C PRO A 228 8.37 -7.74 5.33
N VAL A 229 9.12 -8.56 6.08
CA VAL A 229 10.19 -8.11 6.99
C VAL A 229 11.54 -8.39 6.33
N GLY A 230 12.35 -7.35 6.15
CA GLY A 230 13.62 -7.40 5.45
C GLY A 230 13.49 -7.86 4.00
N LEU A 231 14.58 -8.46 3.49
CA LEU A 231 14.72 -8.95 2.12
C LEU A 231 14.69 -10.49 2.03
N GLY A 232 13.96 -11.13 2.96
CA GLY A 232 13.84 -12.59 3.06
C GLY A 232 12.87 -13.22 2.06
N THR A 233 12.44 -14.46 2.34
CA THR A 233 11.55 -15.25 1.49
C THR A 233 10.24 -14.53 1.12
N ASP A 234 9.64 -13.84 2.08
CA ASP A 234 8.43 -13.04 1.84
C ASP A 234 8.64 -11.88 0.87
N ALA A 235 9.83 -11.26 0.90
CA ALA A 235 10.17 -10.19 -0.03
C ALA A 235 10.50 -10.75 -1.43
N ALA A 236 10.96 -12.00 -1.51
CA ALA A 236 11.27 -12.68 -2.77
C ALA A 236 10.05 -13.36 -3.41
N THR A 237 8.95 -13.56 -2.68
CA THR A 237 7.74 -14.24 -3.17
C THR A 237 6.55 -13.29 -3.24
N GLY A 238 5.49 -13.68 -3.95
CA GLY A 238 4.29 -12.85 -4.18
C GLY A 238 3.17 -13.07 -3.16
N ARG A 239 3.32 -13.98 -2.20
CA ARG A 239 2.23 -14.43 -1.30
C ARG A 239 1.58 -13.30 -0.52
N LEU A 240 2.37 -12.37 0.02
CA LEU A 240 1.86 -11.21 0.74
C LEU A 240 1.18 -10.20 -0.20
N ALA A 241 1.71 -10.03 -1.41
CA ALA A 241 1.10 -9.19 -2.43
C ALA A 241 -0.23 -9.77 -2.95
N GLU A 242 -0.32 -11.09 -3.11
CA GLU A 242 -1.56 -11.79 -3.50
C GLU A 242 -2.65 -11.64 -2.44
N ALA A 243 -2.28 -11.67 -1.15
CA ALA A 243 -3.20 -11.38 -0.06
C ALA A 243 -3.58 -9.89 0.05
N GLY A 244 -2.67 -8.99 -0.33
CA GLY A 244 -2.86 -7.54 -0.25
C GLY A 244 -3.66 -6.95 -1.42
N ALA A 245 -3.53 -7.50 -2.62
CA ALA A 245 -4.11 -6.95 -3.85
C ALA A 245 -5.65 -6.79 -3.79
N PRO A 246 -6.44 -7.80 -3.38
CA PRO A 246 -7.89 -7.64 -3.24
C PRO A 246 -8.29 -6.55 -2.23
N ARG A 247 -7.46 -6.32 -1.20
CA ARG A 247 -7.69 -5.26 -0.21
C ARG A 247 -7.43 -3.89 -0.82
N LEU A 248 -6.39 -3.75 -1.65
CA LEU A 248 -6.12 -2.51 -2.37
C LEU A 248 -7.24 -2.18 -3.36
N THR A 249 -7.67 -3.15 -4.18
CA THR A 249 -8.78 -2.97 -5.12
C THR A 249 -10.05 -2.54 -4.40
N ARG A 250 -10.43 -3.26 -3.33
CA ARG A 250 -11.61 -2.92 -2.54
C ARG A 250 -11.51 -1.53 -1.89
N PHE A 251 -10.33 -1.16 -1.39
CA PHE A 251 -10.09 0.14 -0.79
C PHE A 251 -10.27 1.27 -1.81
N LEU A 252 -9.65 1.16 -3.00
CA LEU A 252 -9.76 2.15 -4.07
C LEU A 252 -11.19 2.31 -4.55
N HIS A 253 -11.89 1.20 -4.80
CA HIS A 253 -13.30 1.21 -5.15
C HIS A 253 -14.17 1.85 -4.05
N GLY A 254 -13.89 1.55 -2.79
CA GLY A 254 -14.61 2.12 -1.67
C GLY A 254 -14.43 3.63 -1.50
N LEU A 255 -13.26 4.18 -1.85
CA LEU A 255 -13.05 5.63 -1.85
C LEU A 255 -13.99 6.31 -2.85
N THR A 256 -14.01 5.84 -4.10
CA THR A 256 -14.74 6.49 -5.20
C THR A 256 -16.26 6.40 -4.99
N ARG A 257 -16.75 5.31 -4.39
CA ARG A 257 -18.17 5.17 -3.98
C ARG A 257 -18.60 6.12 -2.85
N THR A 258 -17.66 6.78 -2.17
CA THR A 258 -17.96 7.82 -1.17
C THR A 258 -17.83 9.25 -1.72
N GLY A 259 -17.61 9.41 -3.03
CA GLY A 259 -17.45 10.72 -3.67
C GLY A 259 -16.03 11.30 -3.61
N VAL A 260 -15.06 10.55 -3.08
CA VAL A 260 -13.64 10.92 -3.16
C VAL A 260 -13.20 10.88 -4.62
N ALA A 261 -12.47 11.92 -5.07
CA ALA A 261 -11.93 11.95 -6.42
C ALA A 261 -11.07 10.71 -6.70
N THR A 262 -11.15 10.16 -7.92
CA THR A 262 -10.36 8.99 -8.33
C THR A 262 -8.86 9.27 -8.18
N PRO A 263 -8.12 8.44 -7.41
CA PRO A 263 -6.73 8.70 -7.09
C PRO A 263 -5.75 8.22 -8.18
N ALA A 264 -4.59 8.87 -8.26
CA ALA A 264 -3.40 8.21 -8.79
C ALA A 264 -2.80 7.26 -7.72
N VAL A 265 -2.33 6.08 -8.10
CA VAL A 265 -1.78 5.11 -7.16
C VAL A 265 -0.28 4.98 -7.35
N LEU A 266 0.48 5.29 -6.30
CA LEU A 266 1.94 5.31 -6.27
C LEU A 266 2.44 4.13 -5.46
N CYS A 267 3.20 3.24 -6.09
CA CYS A 267 3.58 1.96 -5.49
C CYS A 267 5.10 1.85 -5.40
N HIS A 268 5.61 1.81 -4.18
CA HIS A 268 7.04 1.77 -3.90
C HIS A 268 7.51 0.36 -3.58
N SER A 269 8.64 -0.06 -4.15
CA SER A 269 9.30 -1.32 -3.75
C SER A 269 8.33 -2.50 -3.81
N TYR A 270 8.22 -3.34 -2.77
CA TYR A 270 7.26 -4.44 -2.73
C TYR A 270 5.79 -4.01 -2.98
N GLY A 271 5.43 -2.75 -2.72
CA GLY A 271 4.14 -2.19 -3.08
C GLY A 271 3.84 -2.26 -4.59
N SER A 272 4.85 -2.22 -5.46
CA SER A 272 4.65 -2.42 -6.91
C SER A 272 4.14 -3.82 -7.25
N VAL A 273 4.51 -4.82 -6.46
CA VAL A 273 4.04 -6.20 -6.59
C VAL A 273 2.57 -6.29 -6.21
N VAL A 274 2.17 -5.60 -5.12
CA VAL A 274 0.76 -5.49 -4.71
C VAL A 274 -0.06 -4.82 -5.81
N CYS A 275 0.42 -3.69 -6.33
CA CYS A 275 -0.27 -2.97 -7.40
C CYS A 275 -0.33 -3.78 -8.70
N GLY A 276 0.73 -4.50 -9.06
CA GLY A 276 0.74 -5.39 -10.22
C GLY A 276 -0.28 -6.53 -10.11
N ARG A 277 -0.46 -7.08 -8.91
CA ARG A 277 -1.50 -8.09 -8.64
C ARG A 277 -2.91 -7.51 -8.55
N ALA A 278 -3.06 -6.25 -8.15
CA ALA A 278 -4.34 -5.54 -8.13
C ALA A 278 -4.77 -5.05 -9.52
N ALA A 279 -3.81 -4.80 -10.41
CA ALA A 279 -3.99 -4.16 -11.71
C ALA A 279 -5.11 -4.73 -12.61
N PRO A 280 -5.36 -6.06 -12.68
CA PRO A 280 -6.46 -6.61 -13.47
C PRO A 280 -7.86 -6.21 -12.99
N GLY A 281 -7.98 -5.85 -11.71
CA GLY A 281 -9.25 -5.44 -11.10
C GLY A 281 -9.40 -3.93 -10.97
N LEU A 282 -8.54 -3.14 -11.62
CA LEU A 282 -8.59 -1.68 -11.60
C LEU A 282 -8.95 -1.13 -12.98
N ASP A 283 -9.88 -0.18 -12.99
CA ASP A 283 -10.25 0.60 -14.16
C ASP A 283 -10.11 2.12 -13.90
N GLY A 284 -10.56 2.93 -14.87
CA GLY A 284 -10.49 4.38 -14.80
C GLY A 284 -11.43 5.02 -13.76
N GLU A 285 -12.40 4.29 -13.21
CA GLU A 285 -13.18 4.76 -12.06
C GLU A 285 -12.38 4.63 -10.77
N ASP A 286 -11.62 3.54 -10.62
CA ASP A 286 -10.87 3.20 -9.40
C ASP A 286 -9.50 3.91 -9.31
N ALA A 287 -8.83 4.14 -10.43
CA ALA A 287 -7.53 4.81 -10.46
C ALA A 287 -7.30 5.61 -11.75
N THR A 288 -6.64 6.77 -11.65
CA THR A 288 -6.23 7.54 -12.85
C THR A 288 -4.98 6.96 -13.51
N GLY A 289 -4.27 6.06 -12.83
CA GLY A 289 -3.03 5.46 -13.28
C GLY A 289 -2.23 4.86 -12.13
N LEU A 290 -1.34 3.92 -12.48
CA LEU A 290 -0.37 3.31 -11.58
C LEU A 290 1.00 3.94 -11.84
N LEU A 291 1.70 4.36 -10.79
CA LEU A 291 3.08 4.82 -10.84
C LEU A 291 3.92 3.95 -9.92
N VAL A 292 4.77 3.10 -10.50
CA VAL A 292 5.66 2.22 -9.74
C VAL A 292 7.08 2.78 -9.69
N PHE A 293 7.73 2.68 -8.54
CA PHE A 293 9.10 3.20 -8.40
C PHE A 293 9.91 2.42 -7.38
N GLY A 294 11.22 2.33 -7.62
CA GLY A 294 12.09 1.42 -6.88
C GLY A 294 11.56 -0.02 -6.92
N SER A 295 10.93 -0.42 -8.03
CA SER A 295 10.16 -1.66 -8.15
C SER A 295 11.08 -2.87 -8.37
N PRO A 296 10.92 -3.98 -7.62
CA PRO A 296 11.56 -5.25 -7.97
C PRO A 296 10.86 -5.95 -9.16
N GLY A 297 9.64 -5.51 -9.51
CA GLY A 297 8.80 -6.08 -10.56
C GLY A 297 7.31 -5.93 -10.21
N MET A 298 6.43 -6.40 -11.09
CA MET A 298 4.96 -6.34 -10.93
C MET A 298 4.28 -7.71 -11.09
N ARG A 299 5.05 -8.79 -11.17
CA ARG A 299 4.61 -10.16 -11.50
C ARG A 299 3.83 -10.26 -12.81
N ALA A 300 4.32 -9.49 -13.78
CA ALA A 300 3.92 -9.51 -15.18
C ALA A 300 5.16 -9.30 -16.05
N GLY A 301 5.12 -9.76 -17.29
CA GLY A 301 6.19 -9.56 -18.26
C GLY A 301 6.11 -8.23 -19.02
N SER A 302 4.94 -7.59 -19.02
CA SER A 302 4.67 -6.33 -19.74
C SER A 302 3.40 -5.67 -19.20
N VAL A 303 3.16 -4.42 -19.59
CA VAL A 303 1.90 -3.71 -19.31
C VAL A 303 0.68 -4.45 -19.86
N ALA A 304 0.78 -5.06 -21.04
CA ALA A 304 -0.31 -5.86 -21.61
C ALA A 304 -0.64 -7.09 -20.72
N ALA A 305 0.38 -7.73 -20.14
CA ALA A 305 0.22 -8.86 -19.24
C ALA A 305 -0.29 -8.48 -17.83
N LEU A 306 -0.30 -7.19 -17.48
CA LEU A 306 -0.97 -6.71 -16.26
C LEU A 306 -2.50 -6.72 -16.38
N HIS A 307 -3.03 -6.81 -17.60
CA HIS A 307 -4.47 -6.75 -17.89
C HIS A 307 -5.15 -5.51 -17.27
N THR A 308 -4.44 -4.39 -17.21
CA THR A 308 -4.92 -3.18 -16.55
C THR A 308 -5.63 -2.23 -17.50
N GLY A 309 -6.70 -1.58 -17.02
CA GLY A 309 -7.41 -0.54 -17.76
C GLY A 309 -6.80 0.86 -17.62
N VAL A 310 -5.75 1.02 -16.81
CA VAL A 310 -5.19 2.35 -16.47
C VAL A 310 -3.74 2.50 -16.93
N PRO A 311 -3.27 3.73 -17.19
CA PRO A 311 -1.88 3.96 -17.58
C PRO A 311 -0.88 3.50 -16.51
N VAL A 312 0.24 2.94 -16.95
CA VAL A 312 1.35 2.51 -16.07
C VAL A 312 2.57 3.40 -16.31
N TRP A 313 3.04 4.03 -15.24
CA TRP A 313 4.25 4.83 -15.20
C TRP A 313 5.30 4.14 -14.33
N ALA A 314 6.57 4.34 -14.66
CA ALA A 314 7.68 3.73 -13.92
C ALA A 314 8.83 4.71 -13.70
N ALA A 315 9.54 4.55 -12.59
CA ALA A 315 10.78 5.28 -12.32
C ALA A 315 11.78 4.46 -11.50
N ARG A 316 13.07 4.59 -11.81
CA ARG A 316 14.15 4.02 -11.00
C ARG A 316 15.31 5.00 -10.90
N ALA A 317 15.78 5.23 -9.68
CA ALA A 317 16.92 6.07 -9.41
C ALA A 317 18.22 5.34 -9.79
N PRO A 318 19.25 6.02 -10.32
CA PRO A 318 20.50 5.37 -10.75
C PRO A 318 21.23 4.60 -9.64
N GLY A 319 21.17 5.11 -8.40
CA GLY A 319 21.80 4.51 -7.22
C GLY A 319 20.91 3.53 -6.44
N ASP A 320 19.75 3.16 -6.97
CA ASP A 320 18.85 2.24 -6.29
C ASP A 320 19.41 0.80 -6.34
N TRP A 321 19.59 0.18 -5.17
CA TRP A 321 20.08 -1.20 -5.07
C TRP A 321 19.13 -2.20 -5.74
N ILE A 322 17.85 -1.83 -5.94
CA ILE A 322 16.86 -2.67 -6.62
C ILE A 322 17.30 -3.05 -8.04
N ALA A 323 18.14 -2.23 -8.69
CA ALA A 323 18.71 -2.55 -10.00
C ALA A 323 19.59 -3.81 -9.99
N ARG A 324 19.99 -4.29 -8.81
CA ARG A 324 20.79 -5.51 -8.62
C ARG A 324 19.95 -6.74 -8.32
N VAL A 325 18.63 -6.59 -8.18
CA VAL A 325 17.72 -7.71 -7.95
C VAL A 325 17.42 -8.39 -9.30
N PRO A 326 17.58 -9.72 -9.43
CA PRO A 326 17.24 -10.42 -10.66
C PRO A 326 15.75 -10.22 -11.04
N HIS A 327 15.51 -9.58 -12.18
CA HIS A 327 14.17 -9.27 -12.71
C HIS A 327 13.56 -10.45 -13.47
N VAL A 328 13.44 -11.59 -12.80
CA VAL A 328 12.84 -12.83 -13.34
C VAL A 328 11.90 -13.43 -12.30
N GLU A 329 10.83 -14.07 -12.75
CA GLU A 329 10.02 -14.94 -11.88
C GLU A 329 10.29 -16.40 -12.27
N PHE A 330 10.76 -17.22 -11.32
CA PHE A 330 10.96 -18.65 -11.54
C PHE A 330 10.64 -19.43 -10.27
N LEU A 331 9.77 -20.44 -10.40
CA LEU A 331 9.27 -21.25 -9.26
C LEU A 331 8.71 -20.42 -8.09
N GLY A 332 8.06 -19.29 -8.40
CA GLY A 332 7.43 -18.39 -7.42
C GLY A 332 8.37 -17.37 -6.76
N LEU A 333 9.68 -17.43 -7.04
CA LEU A 333 10.70 -16.48 -6.61
C LEU A 333 10.90 -15.37 -7.65
N GLY A 334 11.06 -14.15 -7.16
CA GLY A 334 11.21 -12.94 -7.96
C GLY A 334 9.86 -12.37 -8.42
N HIS A 335 9.92 -11.18 -9.03
CA HIS A 335 8.75 -10.35 -9.31
C HIS A 335 8.56 -10.04 -10.79
N GLY A 336 9.21 -10.81 -11.67
CA GLY A 336 9.11 -10.65 -13.11
C GLY A 336 9.93 -9.47 -13.63
N ALA A 337 9.52 -8.96 -14.80
CA ALA A 337 10.27 -7.97 -15.55
C ALA A 337 10.36 -6.61 -14.83
N ASP A 338 11.44 -5.89 -15.10
CA ASP A 338 11.68 -4.53 -14.62
C ASP A 338 10.72 -3.54 -15.31
N PRO A 339 9.88 -2.81 -14.56
CA PRO A 339 8.95 -1.85 -15.16
C PRO A 339 9.62 -0.66 -15.85
N THR A 340 10.92 -0.44 -15.65
CA THR A 340 11.69 0.60 -16.34
C THR A 340 12.37 0.12 -17.62
N ASP A 341 12.30 -1.19 -17.92
CA ASP A 341 12.76 -1.72 -19.20
C ASP A 341 11.77 -1.35 -20.32
N ALA A 342 12.30 -0.93 -21.48
CA ALA A 342 11.49 -0.58 -22.64
C ALA A 342 10.59 -1.75 -23.10
N ALA A 343 11.05 -3.00 -22.97
CA ALA A 343 10.26 -4.18 -23.31
C ALA A 343 9.03 -4.38 -22.40
N PHE A 344 9.02 -3.78 -21.22
CA PHE A 344 7.85 -3.84 -20.34
C PHE A 344 6.70 -2.96 -20.84
N GLY A 345 7.02 -1.82 -21.47
CA GLY A 345 6.04 -0.91 -22.09
C GLY A 345 5.36 0.08 -21.14
N ALA A 346 5.95 0.36 -19.97
CA ALA A 346 5.48 1.45 -19.10
C ALA A 346 6.02 2.80 -19.55
N ARG A 347 5.35 3.88 -19.16
CA ARG A 347 5.80 5.26 -19.37
C ARG A 347 6.88 5.60 -18.36
N VAL A 348 8.15 5.61 -18.77
CA VAL A 348 9.28 5.79 -17.85
C VAL A 348 9.62 7.26 -17.69
N VAL A 349 9.70 7.73 -16.44
CA VAL A 349 10.03 9.12 -16.08
C VAL A 349 11.37 9.20 -15.35
N THR A 350 11.99 10.38 -15.38
CA THR A 350 13.30 10.58 -14.73
C THR A 350 13.22 10.49 -13.20
N ALA A 351 14.31 10.03 -12.60
CA ALA A 351 14.54 10.00 -11.16
C ALA A 351 16.02 10.26 -10.82
N ASP A 352 16.68 11.09 -11.61
CA ASP A 352 18.14 11.22 -11.64
C ASP A 352 18.71 11.83 -10.36
N ARG A 353 17.91 12.66 -9.67
CA ARG A 353 18.29 13.31 -8.40
C ARG A 353 17.81 12.56 -7.17
N ALA A 354 17.12 11.43 -7.35
CA ALA A 354 16.77 10.58 -6.22
C ALA A 354 17.99 9.76 -5.78
N GLU A 355 18.20 9.71 -4.46
CA GLU A 355 19.32 8.98 -3.87
C GLU A 355 18.82 7.71 -3.16
N GLY A 356 19.36 6.57 -3.57
CA GLY A 356 19.02 5.26 -3.00
C GLY A 356 17.55 4.88 -3.16
N HIS A 357 17.14 3.86 -2.40
CA HIS A 357 15.82 3.23 -2.53
C HIS A 357 14.68 4.04 -1.88
N SER A 358 15.01 4.85 -0.87
CA SER A 358 14.04 5.64 -0.10
C SER A 358 13.94 7.10 -0.56
N GLY A 359 14.78 7.53 -1.51
CA GLY A 359 14.99 8.95 -1.80
C GLY A 359 14.03 9.58 -2.81
N TYR A 360 13.18 8.80 -3.47
CA TYR A 360 12.36 9.27 -4.60
C TYR A 360 11.47 10.47 -4.27
N LEU A 361 10.84 10.46 -3.10
CA LEU A 361 9.92 11.53 -2.69
C LEU A 361 10.61 12.62 -1.86
N ARG A 362 11.95 12.65 -1.77
CA ARG A 362 12.65 13.75 -1.09
C ARG A 362 12.37 15.09 -1.75
N PRO A 363 12.24 16.19 -0.99
CA PRO A 363 12.07 17.50 -1.57
C PRO A 363 13.21 17.93 -2.51
N GLY A 364 12.85 18.41 -3.69
CA GLY A 364 13.80 18.92 -4.69
C GLY A 364 14.21 17.92 -5.76
N THR A 365 13.85 16.64 -5.62
CA THR A 365 14.09 15.62 -6.65
C THR A 365 13.20 15.83 -7.88
N ASP A 366 13.71 15.45 -9.04
CA ASP A 366 12.98 15.40 -10.30
C ASP A 366 11.90 14.32 -10.29
N SER A 367 12.17 13.17 -9.67
CA SER A 367 11.16 12.12 -9.45
C SER A 367 9.95 12.63 -8.68
N ARG A 368 10.12 13.34 -7.56
CA ARG A 368 8.98 13.92 -6.84
C ARG A 368 8.18 14.89 -7.72
N ALA A 369 8.85 15.68 -8.56
CA ALA A 369 8.16 16.59 -9.48
C ALA A 369 7.33 15.83 -10.52
N ASN A 370 7.90 14.78 -11.14
CA ASN A 370 7.20 13.89 -12.06
C ASN A 370 6.01 13.20 -11.38
N PHE A 371 6.19 12.69 -10.17
CA PHE A 371 5.16 11.96 -9.43
C PHE A 371 3.99 12.86 -9.07
N ALA A 372 4.28 14.08 -8.62
CA ALA A 372 3.26 15.09 -8.37
C ALA A 372 2.52 15.51 -9.65
N ALA A 373 3.23 15.66 -10.78
CA ALA A 373 2.63 15.99 -12.07
C ALA A 373 1.67 14.90 -12.54
N ILE A 374 2.10 13.63 -12.51
CA ILE A 374 1.26 12.47 -12.84
C ILE A 374 0.03 12.42 -11.93
N ALA A 375 0.21 12.59 -10.62
CA ALA A 375 -0.85 12.50 -9.63
C ALA A 375 -1.95 13.57 -9.79
N VAL A 376 -1.65 14.71 -10.44
CA VAL A 376 -2.63 15.77 -10.69
C VAL A 376 -3.09 15.84 -12.15
N GLY A 377 -2.61 14.92 -13.00
CA GLY A 377 -2.91 14.87 -14.43
C GLY A 377 -2.24 15.97 -15.26
N ALA A 378 -1.11 16.50 -14.79
CA ALA A 378 -0.32 17.52 -15.48
C ALA A 378 0.81 16.89 -16.34
N TYR A 379 0.42 16.01 -17.27
CA TYR A 379 1.34 15.17 -18.04
C TYR A 379 2.31 15.95 -18.92
N GLU A 380 1.94 17.16 -19.36
CA GLU A 380 2.76 18.07 -20.19
C GLU A 380 4.07 18.51 -19.50
N SER A 381 4.18 18.22 -18.21
CA SER A 381 5.31 18.61 -17.37
C SER A 381 6.16 17.48 -16.86
N VAL A 382 5.76 16.27 -17.21
CA VAL A 382 6.50 15.06 -16.90
C VAL A 382 7.78 15.07 -17.73
N ARG A 383 8.89 14.78 -17.06
CA ARG A 383 10.18 14.56 -17.72
C ARG A 383 10.34 13.07 -17.98
N CYS A 384 10.18 12.70 -19.24
CA CYS A 384 10.36 11.34 -19.68
C CYS A 384 11.83 10.92 -19.66
N ALA A 385 12.07 9.66 -19.29
CA ALA A 385 13.38 9.06 -19.50
C ALA A 385 13.67 9.00 -21.01
N PRO A 386 14.90 9.27 -21.47
CA PRO A 386 15.23 9.28 -22.90
C PRO A 386 14.92 7.95 -23.62
N SER A 387 14.89 6.85 -22.87
CA SER A 387 14.59 5.50 -23.38
C SER A 387 13.10 5.22 -23.57
N SER A 388 12.18 6.03 -23.05
CA SER A 388 10.73 5.76 -23.10
C SER A 388 10.02 6.59 -24.14
N ARG A 389 9.61 5.92 -25.22
CA ARG A 389 8.77 6.52 -26.27
C ARG A 389 7.33 6.68 -25.79
N GLU A 390 6.84 5.70 -25.05
CA GLU A 390 5.50 5.65 -24.47
C GLU A 390 5.20 6.84 -23.57
N CYS A 391 6.22 7.34 -22.87
CA CYS A 391 6.11 8.55 -22.05
C CYS A 391 6.05 9.81 -22.92
N ALA A 392 6.91 9.91 -23.94
CA ALA A 392 6.96 11.08 -24.82
C ALA A 392 5.64 11.27 -25.58
N ASP A 393 4.98 10.18 -25.97
CA ASP A 393 3.70 10.20 -26.68
C ASP A 393 2.49 10.53 -25.78
N ALA A 394 2.68 10.57 -24.46
CA ALA A 394 1.62 10.84 -23.48
C ALA A 394 1.51 12.31 -23.05
N GLY A 395 2.47 13.14 -23.44
CA GLY A 395 2.62 14.55 -23.03
C GLY A 395 1.97 15.58 -23.94
#